data_AF-A0A5C5VN50-F1
#
_entry.id   AF-A0A5C5VN50-F1
#
_cell.length_a   1.000
_cell.length_b   1.000
_cell.length_c   1.000
_cell.angle_alpha   90.00
_cell.angle_beta   90.00
_cell.angle_gamma   90.00
#
_symmetry.space_group_name_H-M   'P 1'
#
loop_
_entity.id
_entity.type
_entity.pdbx_description
1 polymer ?
#
loop_
_entity_poly.entity_id
_entity_poly.type
_entity_poly.pdbx_seq_one_letter_code
_entity_poly.pdbx_strand_id
1 'polypeptide(L)'
;MLLRWLVGNWIQNQGRDLVQQQLAGRVAGEGEPVEAPETIEVACFFALGIESGGLYDMLESPQTIKHDGFVEHLGLLDGRLISLVETGVGSKKARKTTEQYIELRQPQWIVSSGFVGGLAEPVKKGHVVMASSVVRAEREELAIPLSMSPEQAHAQPGLHVGRLLTVDKIVRTPQQKRQLGEANGAIAVDMETYATADACAAGKTRFLSVRVITDAVDDELPKNLERLVEQTSTAKMIGAAAAAFINRPSSVQDMWRLRETAMKASDRLARFLQGVVPQLG
;
A
#
# COMPACT_ATOMS: atom_id res chain seq x y z
N MET A 1 -20.36 -19.19 23.39
CA MET A 1 -19.35 -18.63 22.46
C MET A 1 -19.63 -18.99 21.01
N LEU A 2 -19.95 -20.25 20.68
CA LEU A 2 -20.31 -20.69 19.31
C LEU A 2 -21.50 -19.95 18.69
N LEU A 3 -22.58 -19.71 19.46
CA LEU A 3 -23.79 -19.06 18.94
C LEU A 3 -23.54 -17.60 18.52
N ARG A 4 -22.69 -16.89 19.27
CA ARG A 4 -22.32 -15.49 18.98
C ARG A 4 -21.40 -15.38 17.75
N TRP A 5 -20.55 -16.39 17.53
CA TRP A 5 -19.73 -16.53 16.32
C TRP A 5 -20.58 -16.86 15.09
N LEU A 6 -21.52 -17.81 15.20
CA LEU A 6 -22.43 -18.17 14.10
C LEU A 6 -23.34 -17.00 13.71
N VAL A 7 -23.89 -16.28 14.68
CA VAL A 7 -24.73 -15.10 14.43
C VAL A 7 -23.90 -13.95 13.85
N GLY A 8 -22.68 -13.71 14.35
CA GLY A 8 -21.77 -12.70 13.80
C GLY A 8 -21.38 -12.99 12.35
N ASN A 9 -21.02 -14.24 12.05
CA ASN A 9 -20.64 -14.66 10.71
C ASN A 9 -21.85 -14.65 9.74
N TRP A 10 -23.04 -15.01 10.22
CA TRP A 10 -24.27 -14.97 9.43
C TRP A 10 -24.71 -13.55 9.08
N ILE A 11 -24.61 -12.61 10.04
CA ILE A 11 -24.91 -11.18 9.81
C ILE A 11 -23.88 -10.55 8.87
N GLN A 12 -22.58 -10.85 9.05
CA GLN A 12 -21.52 -10.37 8.14
C GLN A 12 -21.70 -10.90 6.73
N ASN A 13 -22.06 -12.18 6.56
CA ASN A 13 -22.29 -12.77 5.24
C ASN A 13 -23.51 -12.16 4.55
N GLN A 14 -24.61 -11.92 5.27
CA GLN A 14 -25.77 -11.21 4.69
C GLN A 14 -25.45 -9.77 4.31
N GLY A 15 -24.69 -9.04 5.14
CA GLY A 15 -24.24 -7.68 4.83
C GLY A 15 -23.33 -7.65 3.60
N ARG A 16 -22.41 -8.62 3.50
CA ARG A 16 -21.53 -8.80 2.34
C ARG A 16 -22.33 -9.09 1.07
N ASP A 17 -23.25 -10.05 1.09
CA ASP A 17 -24.07 -10.41 -0.07
C ASP A 17 -24.94 -9.24 -0.52
N LEU A 18 -25.50 -8.47 0.43
CA LEU A 18 -26.32 -7.29 0.13
C LEU A 18 -25.49 -6.17 -0.50
N VAL A 19 -24.31 -5.85 0.06
CA VAL A 19 -23.41 -4.84 -0.50
C VAL A 19 -22.89 -5.29 -1.87
N GLN A 20 -22.55 -6.58 -2.03
CA GLN A 20 -22.15 -7.13 -3.33
C GLN A 20 -23.29 -7.05 -4.36
N GLN A 21 -24.52 -7.38 -3.98
CA GLN A 21 -25.70 -7.25 -4.85
C GLN A 21 -26.02 -5.79 -5.18
N GLN A 22 -25.86 -4.86 -4.25
CA GLN A 22 -26.06 -3.42 -4.48
C GLN A 22 -24.97 -2.83 -5.38
N LEU A 23 -23.71 -3.23 -5.19
CA LEU A 23 -22.59 -2.83 -6.05
C LEU A 23 -22.69 -3.44 -7.45
N ALA A 24 -23.12 -4.70 -7.56
CA ALA A 24 -23.38 -5.36 -8.84
C ALA A 24 -24.63 -4.81 -9.54
N GLY A 25 -25.68 -4.47 -8.79
CA GLY A 25 -26.92 -3.88 -9.29
C GLY A 25 -26.73 -2.49 -9.90
N ARG A 26 -25.73 -1.72 -9.45
CA ARG A 26 -25.37 -0.40 -10.02
C ARG A 26 -24.81 -0.45 -11.44
N VAL A 27 -24.40 -1.62 -11.95
CA VAL A 27 -24.04 -1.79 -13.37
C VAL A 27 -25.25 -1.45 -14.29
N ALA A 28 -26.46 -1.43 -13.75
CA ALA A 28 -27.69 -1.08 -14.46
C ALA A 28 -28.09 0.43 -14.39
N GLY A 29 -27.31 1.28 -13.70
CA GLY A 29 -27.55 2.74 -13.67
C GLY A 29 -28.65 3.18 -12.70
N GLU A 30 -28.29 4.15 -11.84
CA GLU A 30 -29.11 4.83 -10.82
C GLU A 30 -29.24 4.14 -9.44
N GLY A 31 -28.80 4.84 -8.39
CA GLY A 31 -28.99 4.46 -6.99
C GLY A 31 -28.30 5.44 -6.04
N GLU A 32 -28.81 5.61 -4.82
CA GLU A 32 -28.20 6.42 -3.74
C GLU A 32 -26.79 5.92 -3.36
N PRO A 33 -25.94 6.73 -2.68
CA PRO A 33 -24.64 6.28 -2.20
C PRO A 33 -24.80 5.02 -1.33
N VAL A 34 -24.06 3.96 -1.65
CA VAL A 34 -24.10 2.74 -0.83
C VAL A 34 -23.47 3.09 0.50
N GLU A 35 -24.22 2.85 1.58
CA GLU A 35 -23.67 2.96 2.93
C GLU A 35 -22.58 1.88 3.07
N ALA A 36 -21.33 2.33 3.22
CA ALA A 36 -20.19 1.43 3.29
C ALA A 36 -20.34 0.50 4.50
N PRO A 37 -20.03 -0.80 4.35
CA PRO A 37 -20.17 -1.75 5.46
C PRO A 37 -19.27 -1.35 6.63
N GLU A 38 -19.73 -1.70 7.83
CA GLU A 38 -18.97 -1.51 9.07
C GLU A 38 -17.73 -2.42 9.14
N THR A 39 -17.72 -3.54 8.40
CA THR A 39 -16.62 -4.51 8.41
C THR A 39 -16.10 -4.79 7.01
N ILE A 40 -14.79 -4.78 6.83
CA ILE A 40 -14.10 -5.15 5.57
C ILE A 40 -13.19 -6.36 5.84
N GLU A 41 -13.12 -7.31 4.92
CA GLU A 41 -12.22 -8.46 5.12
C GLU A 41 -10.75 -8.07 4.88
N VAL A 42 -10.48 -7.43 3.75
CA VAL A 42 -9.13 -7.01 3.35
C VAL A 42 -9.13 -5.56 2.94
N ALA A 43 -8.27 -4.77 3.57
CA ALA A 43 -7.97 -3.42 3.17
C ALA A 43 -6.50 -3.30 2.71
N CYS A 44 -6.28 -2.81 1.50
CA CYS A 44 -4.95 -2.54 0.94
C CYS A 44 -4.60 -1.07 1.14
N PHE A 45 -3.53 -0.80 1.86
CA PHE A 45 -3.13 0.56 2.24
C PHE A 45 -2.02 1.04 1.31
N PHE A 46 -2.16 2.24 0.75
CA PHE A 46 -1.21 2.88 -0.15
C PHE A 46 -0.88 4.28 0.36
N ALA A 47 0.36 4.73 0.20
CA ALA A 47 0.73 6.10 0.59
C ALA A 47 0.20 7.12 -0.41
N LEU A 48 0.14 6.77 -1.70
CA LEU A 48 -0.28 7.65 -2.80
C LEU A 48 -1.22 6.95 -3.78
N GLY A 49 -2.16 7.69 -4.38
CA GLY A 49 -3.09 7.14 -5.37
C GLY A 49 -2.45 6.58 -6.64
N ILE A 50 -1.22 7.01 -7.00
CA ILE A 50 -0.48 6.39 -8.11
C ILE A 50 -0.06 4.94 -7.79
N GLU A 51 0.06 4.58 -6.52
CA GLU A 51 0.41 3.22 -6.11
C GLU A 51 -0.81 2.28 -6.19
N SER A 52 -1.99 2.79 -5.85
CA SER A 52 -3.26 2.04 -5.89
C SER A 52 -3.86 1.95 -7.29
N GLY A 53 -3.49 2.83 -8.23
CA GLY A 53 -4.10 2.96 -9.56
C GLY A 53 -4.30 1.65 -10.31
N GLY A 54 -3.27 0.82 -10.43
CA GLY A 54 -3.38 -0.46 -11.14
C GLY A 54 -4.36 -1.44 -10.49
N LEU A 55 -4.55 -1.40 -9.16
CA LEU A 55 -5.51 -2.24 -8.46
C LEU A 55 -6.91 -1.63 -8.48
N TYR A 56 -7.01 -0.31 -8.43
CA TYR A 56 -8.26 0.43 -8.61
C TYR A 56 -8.88 0.12 -9.98
N ASP A 57 -8.08 0.07 -11.03
CA ASP A 57 -8.52 -0.26 -12.40
C ASP A 57 -9.03 -1.71 -12.53
N MET A 58 -8.70 -2.60 -11.59
CA MET A 58 -9.21 -3.97 -11.51
C MET A 58 -10.51 -4.09 -10.72
N LEU A 59 -10.94 -3.04 -10.00
CA LEU A 59 -12.16 -3.09 -9.21
C LEU A 59 -13.40 -2.99 -10.10
N GLU A 60 -14.37 -3.85 -9.84
CA GLU A 60 -15.73 -3.70 -10.35
C GLU A 60 -16.52 -2.75 -9.44
N SER A 61 -17.27 -1.83 -10.06
CA SER A 61 -18.12 -0.83 -9.39
C SER A 61 -17.44 -0.03 -8.27
N PRO A 62 -16.24 0.57 -8.49
CA PRO A 62 -15.52 1.27 -7.45
C PRO A 62 -16.29 2.50 -6.96
N GLN A 63 -16.33 2.70 -5.64
CA GLN A 63 -16.87 3.88 -4.97
C GLN A 63 -15.80 4.55 -4.15
N THR A 64 -15.67 5.86 -4.32
CA THR A 64 -14.69 6.66 -3.58
C THR A 64 -15.37 7.41 -2.44
N ILE A 65 -14.85 7.25 -1.23
CA ILE A 65 -15.31 7.89 -0.01
C ILE A 65 -14.17 8.73 0.55
N LYS A 66 -14.45 10.00 0.85
CA LYS A 66 -13.49 10.91 1.45
C LYS A 66 -13.74 10.99 2.95
N HIS A 67 -12.74 10.60 3.73
CA HIS A 67 -12.75 10.69 5.18
C HIS A 67 -11.93 11.89 5.64
N ASP A 68 -12.03 12.25 6.92
CA ASP A 68 -11.14 13.25 7.50
C ASP A 68 -9.71 12.68 7.63
N GLY A 69 -8.89 12.95 6.62
CA GLY A 69 -7.45 12.63 6.60
C GLY A 69 -7.02 11.53 5.65
N PHE A 70 -7.95 10.78 5.03
CA PHE A 70 -7.62 9.73 4.05
C PHE A 70 -8.75 9.55 3.02
N VAL A 71 -8.43 8.85 1.93
CA VAL A 71 -9.40 8.45 0.89
C VAL A 71 -9.55 6.94 0.90
N GLU A 72 -10.78 6.47 0.77
CA GLU A 72 -11.12 5.05 0.67
C GLU A 72 -11.77 4.79 -0.70
N HIS A 73 -11.33 3.73 -1.38
CA HIS A 73 -11.99 3.19 -2.56
C HIS A 73 -12.51 1.79 -2.26
N LEU A 74 -13.83 1.60 -2.32
CA LEU A 74 -14.47 0.30 -2.14
C LEU A 74 -14.86 -0.27 -3.49
N GLY A 75 -14.59 -1.54 -3.73
CA GLY A 75 -15.00 -2.22 -4.95
C GLY A 75 -14.84 -3.73 -4.86
N LEU A 76 -15.30 -4.43 -5.89
CA LEU A 76 -15.17 -5.87 -5.97
C LEU A 76 -13.91 -6.22 -6.76
N LEU A 77 -13.02 -7.03 -6.18
CA LEU A 77 -11.90 -7.66 -6.86
C LEU A 77 -12.19 -9.15 -6.96
N ASP A 78 -12.37 -9.65 -8.18
CA ASP A 78 -12.76 -11.05 -8.45
C ASP A 78 -13.97 -11.50 -7.60
N GLY A 79 -14.98 -10.63 -7.51
CA GLY A 79 -16.19 -10.87 -6.71
C GLY A 79 -16.02 -10.73 -5.19
N ARG A 80 -14.86 -10.31 -4.68
CA ARG A 80 -14.63 -10.04 -3.25
C ARG A 80 -14.61 -8.54 -2.97
N LEU A 81 -15.39 -8.10 -1.98
CA LEU A 81 -15.36 -6.71 -1.54
C LEU A 81 -14.04 -6.42 -0.82
N ILE A 82 -13.30 -5.44 -1.32
CA ILE A 82 -12.07 -4.93 -0.70
C ILE A 82 -12.09 -3.41 -0.61
N SER A 83 -11.21 -2.89 0.25
CA SER A 83 -10.96 -1.46 0.37
C SER A 83 -9.54 -1.11 -0.05
N LEU A 84 -9.37 -0.04 -0.82
CA LEU A 84 -8.08 0.58 -1.09
C LEU A 84 -8.02 1.90 -0.32
N VAL A 85 -7.05 2.05 0.57
CA VAL A 85 -6.94 3.20 1.48
C VAL A 85 -5.71 4.02 1.15
N GLU A 86 -5.89 5.28 0.79
CA GLU A 86 -4.79 6.24 0.58
C GLU A 86 -4.45 6.94 1.90
N THR A 87 -3.38 6.51 2.56
CA THR A 87 -2.97 7.02 3.88
C THR A 87 -2.28 8.38 3.83
N GLY A 88 -1.71 8.74 2.68
CA GLY A 88 -0.72 9.79 2.59
C GLY A 88 0.66 9.34 3.08
N VAL A 89 1.68 10.10 2.67
CA VAL A 89 3.09 9.79 2.91
C VAL A 89 3.52 10.08 4.35
N GLY A 90 4.33 9.17 4.89
CA GLY A 90 5.03 9.26 6.15
C GLY A 90 4.32 8.55 7.32
N SER A 91 5.15 8.02 8.22
CA SER A 91 4.74 7.21 9.37
C SER A 91 3.64 7.83 10.25
N LYS A 92 3.60 9.16 10.43
CA LYS A 92 2.56 9.81 11.24
C LYS A 92 1.17 9.69 10.61
N LYS A 93 1.07 9.90 9.30
CA LYS A 93 -0.19 9.78 8.57
C LYS A 93 -0.61 8.32 8.48
N ALA A 94 0.32 7.43 8.11
CA ALA A 94 0.10 6.00 8.08
C ALA A 94 -0.47 5.46 9.40
N ARG A 95 0.14 5.80 10.55
CA ARG A 95 -0.35 5.39 11.88
C ARG A 95 -1.75 5.91 12.17
N LYS A 96 -1.96 7.22 12.02
CA LYS A 96 -3.26 7.87 12.27
C LYS A 96 -4.37 7.24 11.41
N THR A 97 -4.13 7.10 10.10
CA THR A 97 -5.10 6.49 9.19
C THR A 97 -5.39 5.05 9.57
N THR A 98 -4.37 4.27 9.95
CA THR A 98 -4.55 2.87 10.36
C THR A 98 -5.43 2.75 11.60
N GLU A 99 -5.17 3.56 12.63
CA GLU A 99 -5.98 3.57 13.85
C GLU A 99 -7.43 3.95 13.55
N GLN A 100 -7.63 5.05 12.81
CA GLN A 100 -8.97 5.51 12.40
C GLN A 100 -9.72 4.46 11.55
N TYR A 101 -9.02 3.82 10.63
CA TYR A 101 -9.62 2.82 9.74
C TYR A 101 -10.00 1.54 10.47
N ILE A 102 -9.19 1.09 11.44
CA ILE A 102 -9.50 -0.06 12.28
C ILE A 102 -10.78 0.20 13.09
N GLU A 103 -10.91 1.38 13.68
CA GLU A 103 -12.12 1.78 14.41
C GLU A 103 -13.36 1.85 13.50
N LEU A 104 -13.18 2.37 12.29
CA LEU A 104 -14.27 2.59 11.32
C LEU A 104 -14.75 1.32 10.61
N ARG A 105 -13.82 0.43 10.24
CA ARG A 105 -14.05 -0.69 9.31
C ARG A 105 -13.70 -2.07 9.86
N GLN A 106 -13.16 -2.15 11.07
CA GLN A 106 -12.79 -3.39 11.76
C GLN A 106 -12.21 -4.47 10.81
N PRO A 107 -11.16 -4.16 10.04
CA PRO A 107 -10.74 -5.06 8.99
C PRO A 107 -10.15 -6.34 9.55
N GLN A 108 -10.36 -7.47 8.89
CA GLN A 108 -9.68 -8.71 9.30
C GLN A 108 -8.19 -8.65 8.96
N TRP A 109 -7.86 -8.08 7.80
CA TRP A 109 -6.51 -7.89 7.29
C TRP A 109 -6.27 -6.47 6.79
N ILE A 110 -5.10 -5.93 7.13
CA ILE A 110 -4.52 -4.78 6.47
C ILE A 110 -3.27 -5.22 5.71
N VAL A 111 -3.23 -4.90 4.41
CA VAL A 111 -2.10 -5.17 3.51
C VAL A 111 -1.42 -3.86 3.15
N SER A 112 -0.29 -3.57 3.78
CA SER A 112 0.53 -2.40 3.45
C SER A 112 1.15 -2.59 2.08
N SER A 113 0.73 -1.76 1.14
CA SER A 113 0.99 -1.89 -0.30
C SER A 113 1.60 -0.60 -0.85
N GLY A 114 2.57 -0.73 -1.74
CA GLY A 114 3.15 0.44 -2.41
C GLY A 114 4.59 0.26 -2.82
N PHE A 115 5.28 1.38 -3.01
CA PHE A 115 6.63 1.42 -3.52
C PHE A 115 7.67 1.47 -2.42
N VAL A 116 8.81 0.85 -2.67
CA VAL A 116 9.96 0.82 -1.75
C VAL A 116 11.28 0.94 -2.49
N GLY A 117 12.29 1.48 -1.81
CA GLY A 117 13.67 1.48 -2.28
C GLY A 117 14.36 0.16 -1.93
N GLY A 118 15.22 -0.33 -2.81
CA GLY A 118 16.06 -1.51 -2.54
C GLY A 118 17.29 -1.15 -1.70
N LEU A 119 17.60 -1.99 -0.72
CA LEU A 119 18.78 -1.85 0.14
C LEU A 119 19.84 -2.95 -0.08
N ALA A 120 19.55 -3.96 -0.90
CA ALA A 120 20.44 -5.08 -1.17
C ALA A 120 20.40 -5.52 -2.64
N GLU A 121 21.53 -6.04 -3.14
CA GLU A 121 21.74 -6.44 -4.54
C GLU A 121 20.78 -7.51 -5.12
N PRO A 122 20.28 -8.52 -4.39
CA PRO A 122 19.33 -9.47 -4.98
C PRO A 122 18.00 -8.82 -5.37
N VAL A 123 17.69 -7.65 -4.82
CA VAL A 123 16.42 -6.95 -4.99
C VAL A 123 16.56 -5.88 -6.09
N LYS A 124 15.84 -6.08 -7.20
CA LYS A 124 15.92 -5.23 -8.41
C LYS A 124 14.62 -4.47 -8.63
N LYS A 125 14.68 -3.41 -9.45
CA LYS A 125 13.49 -2.67 -9.92
C LYS A 125 12.43 -3.62 -10.46
N GLY A 126 11.19 -3.39 -10.05
CA GLY A 126 10.04 -4.23 -10.39
C GLY A 126 9.97 -5.54 -9.63
N HIS A 127 10.93 -5.92 -8.78
CA HIS A 127 10.76 -7.06 -7.88
C HIS A 127 9.69 -6.74 -6.82
N VAL A 128 8.99 -7.79 -6.38
CA VAL A 128 8.06 -7.74 -5.26
C VAL A 128 8.79 -8.13 -3.99
N VAL A 129 8.53 -7.41 -2.90
CA VAL A 129 9.04 -7.71 -1.57
C VAL A 129 7.86 -7.97 -0.64
N MET A 130 7.86 -9.12 0.01
CA MET A 130 6.99 -9.40 1.16
C MET A 130 7.82 -9.30 2.44
N ALA A 131 7.39 -8.50 3.40
CA ALA A 131 8.16 -8.33 4.62
C ALA A 131 7.98 -9.54 5.56
N SER A 132 9.08 -10.17 5.97
CA SER A 132 9.08 -11.15 7.08
C SER A 132 9.10 -10.46 8.45
N SER A 133 9.58 -9.22 8.49
CA SER A 133 9.59 -8.35 9.63
C SER A 133 9.80 -6.90 9.19
N VAL A 134 9.42 -5.97 10.05
CA VAL A 134 9.63 -4.53 9.84
C VAL A 134 10.40 -3.95 11.00
N VAL A 135 11.33 -3.05 10.69
CA VAL A 135 12.19 -2.38 11.67
C VAL A 135 12.15 -0.87 11.46
N ARG A 136 12.32 -0.14 12.55
CA ARG A 136 12.54 1.31 12.56
C ARG A 136 13.58 1.61 13.62
N ALA A 137 14.42 2.61 13.38
CA ALA A 137 15.48 3.00 14.29
C ALA A 137 14.93 3.20 15.72
N GLU A 138 15.68 2.70 16.71
CA GLU A 138 15.35 2.77 18.14
C GLU A 138 14.00 2.14 18.55
N ARG A 139 13.42 1.26 17.71
CA ARG A 139 12.18 0.53 17.99
C ARG A 139 12.39 -0.98 17.92
N GLU A 140 11.48 -1.71 18.54
CA GLU A 140 11.48 -3.17 18.49
C GLU A 140 11.14 -3.67 17.09
N GLU A 141 11.78 -4.75 16.65
CA GLU A 141 11.44 -5.40 15.39
C GLU A 141 10.06 -6.06 15.50
N LEU A 142 9.18 -5.79 14.53
CA LEU A 142 7.87 -6.43 14.45
C LEU A 142 7.93 -7.58 13.43
N ALA A 143 7.82 -8.81 13.91
CA ALA A 143 7.74 -9.99 13.05
C ALA A 143 6.38 -10.06 12.34
N ILE A 144 6.41 -10.44 11.06
CA ILE A 144 5.22 -10.62 10.23
C ILE A 144 5.17 -12.09 9.83
N PRO A 145 4.32 -12.91 10.47
CA PRO A 145 4.27 -14.33 10.18
C PRO A 145 3.72 -14.57 8.78
N LEU A 146 4.55 -15.12 7.90
CA LEU A 146 4.16 -15.53 6.54
C LEU A 146 3.93 -17.03 6.50
N SER A 147 2.83 -17.46 5.87
CA SER A 147 2.55 -18.90 5.63
C SER A 147 3.25 -19.42 4.37
N MET A 148 4.42 -18.88 4.05
CA MET A 148 5.21 -19.22 2.86
C MET A 148 6.56 -19.76 3.29
N SER A 149 6.92 -20.94 2.79
CA SER A 149 8.26 -21.50 2.98
C SER A 149 9.30 -20.72 2.16
N PRO A 150 10.57 -20.69 2.60
CA PRO A 150 11.64 -20.12 1.80
C PRO A 150 11.71 -20.71 0.38
N GLU A 151 11.46 -22.01 0.21
CA GLU A 151 11.46 -22.68 -1.09
C GLU A 151 10.39 -22.12 -2.04
N GLN A 152 9.17 -21.90 -1.54
CA GLN A 152 8.07 -21.29 -2.31
C GLN A 152 8.37 -19.84 -2.71
N ALA A 153 9.06 -19.09 -1.84
CA ALA A 153 9.50 -17.74 -2.16
C ALA A 153 10.56 -17.76 -3.28
N HIS A 154 11.59 -18.60 -3.15
CA HIS A 154 12.66 -18.72 -4.14
C HIS A 154 12.19 -19.28 -5.49
N ALA A 155 11.13 -20.09 -5.50
CA ALA A 155 10.54 -20.63 -6.72
C ALA A 155 9.82 -19.55 -7.56
N GLN A 156 9.55 -18.37 -7.01
CA GLN A 156 8.88 -17.27 -7.70
C GLN A 156 9.88 -16.20 -8.16
N PRO A 157 10.19 -16.11 -9.47
CA PRO A 157 11.16 -15.15 -9.97
C PRO A 157 10.76 -13.71 -9.67
N GLY A 158 11.64 -13.00 -8.97
CA GLY A 158 11.44 -11.60 -8.61
C GLY A 158 10.53 -11.38 -7.40
N LEU A 159 10.19 -12.43 -6.65
CA LEU A 159 9.65 -12.32 -5.29
C LEU A 159 10.79 -12.45 -4.27
N HIS A 160 10.81 -11.56 -3.28
CA HIS A 160 11.77 -11.58 -2.19
C HIS A 160 11.03 -11.53 -0.87
N VAL A 161 11.51 -12.29 0.10
CA VAL A 161 11.01 -12.26 1.49
C VAL A 161 12.15 -11.82 2.39
N GLY A 162 11.92 -10.79 3.20
CA GLY A 162 12.96 -10.33 4.12
C GLY A 162 12.55 -9.13 4.96
N ARG A 163 13.51 -8.60 5.71
CA ARG A 163 13.30 -7.47 6.61
C ARG A 163 13.17 -6.15 5.83
N LEU A 164 12.20 -5.33 6.21
CA LEU A 164 11.95 -4.00 5.64
C LEU A 164 12.22 -2.92 6.69
N LEU A 165 12.98 -1.90 6.31
CA LEU A 165 13.30 -0.75 7.16
C LEU A 165 12.36 0.42 6.86
N THR A 166 11.75 1.01 7.88
CA THR A 166 11.03 2.27 7.76
C THR A 166 11.87 3.42 8.29
N VAL A 167 11.97 4.51 7.50
CA VAL A 167 12.71 5.73 7.85
C VAL A 167 11.81 6.97 7.66
N ASP A 168 12.25 8.12 8.20
CA ASP A 168 11.46 9.35 8.11
C ASP A 168 11.73 10.17 6.84
N LYS A 169 12.75 9.81 6.06
CA LYS A 169 13.20 10.56 4.88
C LYS A 169 13.61 9.63 3.75
N ILE A 170 13.43 10.10 2.52
CA ILE A 170 13.84 9.37 1.32
C ILE A 170 15.34 9.06 1.36
N VAL A 171 15.70 7.79 1.14
CA VAL A 171 17.08 7.33 1.01
C VAL A 171 17.47 7.39 -0.45
N ARG A 172 18.43 8.26 -0.80
CA ARG A 172 18.63 8.64 -2.20
C ARG A 172 19.85 8.05 -2.84
N THR A 173 20.99 8.02 -2.15
CA THR A 173 22.26 7.61 -2.76
C THR A 173 22.53 6.12 -2.57
N PRO A 174 23.23 5.47 -3.51
CA PRO A 174 23.62 4.07 -3.35
C PRO A 174 24.45 3.80 -2.10
N GLN A 175 25.29 4.75 -1.69
CA GLN A 175 26.08 4.63 -0.46
C GLN A 175 25.17 4.58 0.77
N GLN A 176 24.18 5.48 0.87
CA GLN A 176 23.23 5.50 1.99
C GLN A 176 22.39 4.22 2.02
N LYS A 177 21.95 3.72 0.87
CA LYS A 177 21.17 2.49 0.76
C LYS A 177 21.95 1.28 1.27
N ARG A 178 23.19 1.08 0.79
CA ARG A 178 24.04 -0.03 1.27
C ARG A 178 24.31 0.06 2.77
N GLN A 179 24.67 1.25 3.26
CA GLN A 179 24.92 1.46 4.70
C GLN A 179 23.70 1.11 5.56
N LEU A 180 22.49 1.54 5.15
CA LEU A 180 21.27 1.21 5.87
C LEU A 180 20.90 -0.27 5.76
N GLY A 181 21.10 -0.89 4.59
CA GLY A 181 20.90 -2.31 4.37
C GLY A 181 21.77 -3.16 5.29
N GLU A 182 23.07 -2.88 5.32
CA GLU A 182 24.05 -3.57 6.18
C GLU A 182 23.75 -3.35 7.66
N ALA A 183 23.54 -2.10 8.09
CA ALA A 183 23.34 -1.77 9.50
C ALA A 183 22.05 -2.37 10.09
N ASN A 184 21.03 -2.61 9.27
CA ASN A 184 19.72 -3.10 9.73
C ASN A 184 19.41 -4.53 9.27
N GLY A 185 20.26 -5.15 8.44
CA GLY A 185 19.95 -6.43 7.78
C GLY A 185 18.67 -6.36 6.95
N ALA A 186 18.36 -5.20 6.37
CA ALA A 186 17.12 -4.94 5.65
C ALA A 186 17.36 -4.99 4.13
N ILE A 187 16.39 -5.52 3.39
CA ILE A 187 16.47 -5.66 1.93
C ILE A 187 15.75 -4.53 1.18
N ALA A 188 14.84 -3.82 1.86
CA ALA A 188 14.07 -2.72 1.31
C ALA A 188 13.81 -1.63 2.36
N VAL A 189 13.53 -0.42 1.89
CA VAL A 189 13.26 0.76 2.71
C VAL A 189 12.00 1.50 2.26
N ASP A 190 11.23 1.99 3.22
CA ASP A 190 10.04 2.82 3.01
C ASP A 190 9.87 3.88 4.10
N MET A 191 8.72 4.57 4.11
CA MET A 191 8.42 5.62 5.09
C MET A 191 7.18 5.34 5.96
N GLU A 192 6.48 4.21 5.76
CA GLU A 192 5.16 3.95 6.33
C GLU A 192 5.01 2.59 7.03
N THR A 193 5.60 1.51 6.50
CA THR A 193 5.21 0.12 6.82
C THR A 193 5.26 -0.17 8.32
N TYR A 194 6.34 0.21 9.01
CA TYR A 194 6.48 -0.01 10.45
C TYR A 194 5.32 0.62 11.24
N ALA A 195 4.92 1.84 10.86
CA ALA A 195 3.89 2.58 11.58
C ALA A 195 2.49 1.96 11.38
N THR A 196 2.21 1.43 10.19
CA THR A 196 1.00 0.65 9.93
C THR A 196 1.02 -0.67 10.68
N ALA A 197 2.14 -1.40 10.69
CA ALA A 197 2.29 -2.66 11.41
C ALA A 197 2.11 -2.48 12.93
N ASP A 198 2.71 -1.45 13.51
CA ASP A 198 2.59 -1.07 14.92
C ASP A 198 1.12 -0.78 15.30
N ALA A 199 0.42 0.01 14.48
CA ALA A 199 -1.00 0.29 14.68
C ALA A 199 -1.87 -0.97 14.56
N CYS A 200 -1.57 -1.86 13.59
CA CYS A 200 -2.27 -3.14 13.45
C CYS A 200 -2.07 -4.04 14.67
N ALA A 201 -0.84 -4.10 15.21
CA ALA A 201 -0.53 -4.86 16.42
C ALA A 201 -1.32 -4.32 17.63
N ALA A 202 -1.35 -2.99 17.82
CA ALA A 202 -2.13 -2.34 18.86
C ALA A 202 -3.64 -2.60 18.71
N GLY A 203 -4.15 -2.53 17.46
CA GLY A 203 -5.54 -2.79 17.09
C GLY A 203 -5.89 -4.27 16.91
N LYS A 204 -4.97 -5.20 17.20
CA LYS A 204 -5.15 -6.67 17.03
C LYS A 204 -5.66 -7.08 15.64
N THR A 205 -5.27 -6.32 14.62
CA THR A 205 -5.61 -6.56 13.21
C THR A 205 -4.48 -7.32 12.53
N ARG A 206 -4.80 -8.30 11.68
CA ARG A 206 -3.78 -9.08 10.98
C ARG A 206 -3.12 -8.18 9.92
N PHE A 207 -1.81 -8.33 9.78
CA PHE A 207 -1.01 -7.44 8.96
C PHE A 207 -0.15 -8.22 7.96
N LEU A 208 -0.06 -7.68 6.74
CA LEU A 208 0.86 -8.12 5.70
C LEU A 208 1.49 -6.90 5.03
N SER A 209 2.73 -7.03 4.54
CA SER A 209 3.36 -6.01 3.68
C SER A 209 3.71 -6.63 2.34
N VAL A 210 3.24 -6.00 1.26
CA VAL A 210 3.48 -6.40 -0.13
C VAL A 210 3.91 -5.16 -0.91
N ARG A 211 5.17 -5.11 -1.33
CA ARG A 211 5.77 -3.90 -1.88
C ARG A 211 6.41 -4.17 -3.24
N VAL A 212 6.55 -3.14 -4.07
CA VAL A 212 7.31 -3.22 -5.33
C VAL A 212 8.49 -2.26 -5.30
N ILE A 213 9.64 -2.73 -5.77
CA ILE A 213 10.88 -1.96 -5.78
C ILE A 213 10.85 -0.98 -6.96
N THR A 214 10.90 0.32 -6.67
CA THR A 214 10.93 1.38 -7.69
C THR A 214 12.33 1.87 -8.04
N ASP A 215 13.25 1.72 -7.10
CA ASP A 215 14.66 2.09 -7.23
C ASP A 215 15.52 1.08 -6.47
N ALA A 216 16.46 0.44 -7.16
CA ALA A 216 17.34 -0.57 -6.58
C ALA A 216 18.48 0.07 -5.77
N VAL A 217 19.33 -0.77 -5.16
CA VAL A 217 20.43 -0.32 -4.30
C VAL A 217 21.44 0.58 -5.02
N ASP A 218 21.66 0.37 -6.32
CA ASP A 218 22.61 1.14 -7.14
C ASP A 218 22.01 2.40 -7.79
N ASP A 219 20.69 2.57 -7.67
CA ASP A 219 20.00 3.73 -8.25
C ASP A 219 20.12 4.96 -7.37
N GLU A 220 20.44 6.10 -7.97
CA GLU A 220 20.39 7.40 -7.29
C GLU A 220 19.09 8.14 -7.60
N LEU A 221 18.38 8.57 -6.54
CA LEU A 221 17.16 9.36 -6.68
C LEU A 221 17.45 10.86 -6.80
N PRO A 222 16.70 11.63 -7.62
CA PRO A 222 16.93 13.07 -7.82
C PRO A 222 16.82 13.92 -6.54
N LYS A 223 17.62 15.00 -6.45
CA LYS A 223 17.66 15.91 -5.27
C LYS A 223 16.34 16.57 -4.92
N ASN A 224 15.47 16.76 -5.89
CA ASN A 224 14.21 17.46 -5.69
C ASN A 224 13.06 16.52 -5.34
N LEU A 225 13.26 15.19 -5.34
CA LEU A 225 12.18 14.23 -5.14
C LEU A 225 11.46 14.44 -3.80
N GLU A 226 12.20 14.73 -2.73
CA GLU A 226 11.63 15.05 -1.40
C GLU A 226 10.62 16.19 -1.48
N ARG A 227 10.95 17.28 -2.19
CA ARG A 227 10.05 18.43 -2.36
C ARG A 227 8.81 18.05 -3.16
N LEU A 228 8.92 17.18 -4.16
CA LEU A 228 7.77 16.74 -4.95
C LEU A 228 6.81 15.89 -4.09
N VAL A 229 7.36 14.96 -3.30
CA VAL A 229 6.59 14.10 -2.40
C VAL A 229 5.88 14.95 -1.33
N GLU A 230 6.57 15.92 -0.74
CA GLU A 230 5.98 16.88 0.22
C GLU A 230 4.89 17.77 -0.40
N GLN A 231 5.04 18.15 -1.68
CA GLN A 231 4.11 19.07 -2.38
C GLN A 231 2.82 18.41 -2.85
N THR A 232 2.71 17.08 -2.78
CA THR A 232 1.52 16.35 -3.25
C THR A 232 0.28 16.60 -2.37
N SER A 233 0.43 17.29 -1.22
CA SER A 233 -0.68 17.58 -0.29
C SER A 233 -1.29 18.98 -0.39
N THR A 234 -0.94 19.84 -1.35
CA THR A 234 -1.51 21.20 -1.40
C THR A 234 -2.08 21.54 -2.78
N ALA A 235 -3.30 22.11 -2.81
CA ALA A 235 -3.95 22.72 -3.98
C ALA A 235 -3.11 23.83 -4.70
N LYS A 236 -1.88 24.09 -4.24
CA LYS A 236 -0.87 24.94 -4.89
C LYS A 236 -0.19 24.29 -6.10
N MET A 237 -0.45 23.00 -6.37
CA MET A 237 0.16 22.25 -7.47
C MET A 237 -0.06 22.89 -8.85
N ILE A 238 -1.22 23.48 -9.13
CA ILE A 238 -1.54 23.98 -10.48
C ILE A 238 -0.75 25.26 -10.81
N GLY A 239 -0.64 26.20 -9.87
CA GLY A 239 0.00 27.49 -10.13
C GLY A 239 1.53 27.45 -10.14
N ALA A 240 2.15 26.65 -9.28
CA ALA A 240 3.61 26.57 -9.16
C ALA A 240 4.24 25.66 -10.23
N ALA A 241 3.54 24.60 -10.64
CA ALA A 241 4.03 23.68 -11.67
C ALA A 241 4.12 24.38 -13.04
N ALA A 242 3.11 25.18 -13.42
CA ALA A 242 3.11 25.92 -14.69
C ALA A 242 4.33 26.86 -14.85
N ALA A 243 4.75 27.54 -13.77
CA ALA A 243 5.91 28.44 -13.79
C ALA A 243 7.26 27.70 -13.80
N ALA A 244 7.34 26.53 -13.17
CA ALA A 244 8.56 25.70 -13.15
C ALA A 244 8.77 24.94 -14.47
N PHE A 245 7.68 24.56 -15.16
CA PHE A 245 7.72 23.82 -16.42
C PHE A 245 8.31 24.62 -17.59
N ILE A 246 8.16 25.95 -17.59
CA ILE A 246 8.67 26.82 -18.67
C ILE A 246 10.22 26.88 -18.67
N ASN A 247 10.87 26.67 -17.52
CA ASN A 247 12.30 26.94 -17.35
C ASN A 247 13.21 25.69 -17.29
N ARG A 248 12.67 24.46 -17.36
CA ARG A 248 13.47 23.21 -17.22
C ARG A 248 12.95 22.01 -18.04
N PRO A 249 13.23 21.94 -19.35
CA PRO A 249 12.77 20.84 -20.21
C PRO A 249 13.30 19.45 -19.84
N SER A 250 14.50 19.32 -19.27
CA SER A 250 15.04 18.02 -18.82
C SER A 250 14.26 17.43 -17.64
N SER A 251 13.77 18.27 -16.73
CA SER A 251 12.96 17.84 -15.57
C SER A 251 11.60 17.27 -15.98
N VAL A 252 11.09 17.66 -17.15
CA VAL A 252 9.87 17.08 -17.73
C VAL A 252 10.10 15.63 -18.11
N GLN A 253 11.16 15.35 -18.86
CA GLN A 253 11.49 13.98 -19.30
C GLN A 253 11.76 13.04 -18.11
N ASP A 254 12.49 13.51 -17.10
CA ASP A 254 12.73 12.74 -15.87
C ASP A 254 11.41 12.42 -15.15
N MET A 255 10.49 13.38 -15.09
CA MET A 255 9.17 13.20 -14.49
C MET A 255 8.29 12.22 -15.27
N TRP A 256 8.30 12.27 -16.60
CA TRP A 256 7.61 11.29 -17.44
C TRP A 256 8.14 9.88 -17.20
N ARG A 257 9.47 9.70 -17.14
CA ARG A 257 10.10 8.41 -16.84
C ARG A 257 9.76 7.89 -15.44
N LEU A 258 9.77 8.78 -14.43
CA LEU A 258 9.36 8.41 -13.07
C LEU A 258 7.90 7.99 -13.01
N ARG A 259 7.00 8.74 -13.67
CA ARG A 259 5.58 8.38 -13.77
C ARG A 259 5.38 7.05 -14.48
N GLU A 260 6.04 6.83 -15.62
CA GLU A 260 5.95 5.56 -16.36
C GLU A 260 6.44 4.38 -15.52
N THR A 261 7.56 4.56 -14.81
CA THR A 261 8.10 3.55 -13.88
C THR A 261 7.12 3.26 -12.75
N ALA A 262 6.52 4.30 -12.16
CA ALA A 262 5.51 4.18 -11.12
C ALA A 262 4.25 3.45 -11.62
N MET A 263 3.75 3.76 -12.82
CA MET A 263 2.60 3.05 -13.42
C MET A 263 2.91 1.57 -13.61
N LYS A 264 4.06 1.23 -14.20
CA LYS A 264 4.49 -0.18 -14.37
C LYS A 264 4.63 -0.91 -13.03
N ALA A 265 5.12 -0.22 -12.01
CA ALA A 265 5.22 -0.76 -10.66
C ALA A 265 3.84 -0.96 -10.02
N SER A 266 2.90 -0.03 -10.20
CA SER A 266 1.52 -0.15 -9.75
C SER A 266 0.80 -1.32 -10.41
N ASP A 267 0.90 -1.46 -11.74
CA ASP A 267 0.31 -2.59 -12.47
C ASP A 267 0.87 -3.94 -12.01
N ARG A 268 2.16 -3.98 -11.67
CA ARG A 268 2.79 -5.19 -11.16
C ARG A 268 2.36 -5.51 -9.73
N LEU A 269 2.27 -4.49 -8.88
CA LEU A 269 1.77 -4.61 -7.52
C LEU A 269 0.32 -5.10 -7.53
N ALA A 270 -0.52 -4.51 -8.38
CA ALA A 270 -1.92 -4.87 -8.56
C ALA A 270 -2.10 -6.35 -8.94
N ARG A 271 -1.38 -6.83 -9.97
CA ARG A 271 -1.41 -8.25 -10.36
C ARG A 271 -0.96 -9.19 -9.25
N PHE A 272 0.04 -8.79 -8.46
CA PHE A 272 0.48 -9.60 -7.33
C PHE A 272 -0.57 -9.60 -6.20
N LEU A 273 -1.15 -8.45 -5.87
CA LEU A 273 -2.22 -8.32 -4.88
C LEU A 273 -3.48 -9.09 -5.29
N GLN A 274 -3.84 -9.10 -6.58
CA GLN A 274 -4.93 -9.93 -7.10
C GLN A 274 -4.72 -11.42 -6.78
N GLY A 275 -3.48 -11.91 -6.83
CA GLY A 275 -3.15 -13.28 -6.42
C GLY A 275 -3.13 -13.49 -4.90
N VAL A 276 -2.74 -12.47 -4.12
CA VAL A 276 -2.63 -12.54 -2.65
C VAL A 276 -3.97 -12.43 -1.96
N VAL A 277 -4.83 -11.47 -2.37
CA VAL A 277 -6.10 -11.16 -1.70
C VAL A 277 -6.95 -12.42 -1.48
N PRO A 278 -7.19 -13.30 -2.46
CA PRO A 278 -7.99 -14.51 -2.27
C PRO A 278 -7.46 -15.47 -1.21
N GLN A 279 -6.17 -15.40 -0.86
CA GLN A 279 -5.52 -16.25 0.14
C GLN A 279 -5.68 -15.71 1.58
N LEU A 280 -6.21 -14.50 1.75
CA LEU A 280 -6.40 -13.82 3.03
C LEU A 280 -7.81 -14.01 3.62
N GLY A 281 -8.43 -15.17 3.39
CA GLY A 281 -9.77 -15.54 3.88
C GLY A 281 -9.73 -16.82 4.68
#